data_AF-A0A166GNX5-F1
#
_entry.id   AF-A0A166GNX5-F1
#
_cell.length_a   1.000
_cell.length_b   1.000
_cell.length_c   1.000
_cell.angle_alpha   90.00
_cell.angle_beta   90.00
_cell.angle_gamma   90.00
#
_symmetry.space_group_name_H-M   'P 1'
#
loop_
_entity.id
_entity.type
_entity.pdbx_description
1 polymer ?
#
loop_
_entity_poly.entity_id
_entity_poly.type
_entity_poly.pdbx_seq_one_letter_code
_entity_poly.pdbx_strand_id
1 'polypeptide(L)'
;MLKTMTIPALPVENLIIWRQLFRQFSNAPLPRNWDSAKDYLLNQGTVAEIIECDSQAEAQVAVVEDNERMALWRQEPDAFQLFGVKDVRRYILVIQ
;
A
#
# COMPACT_ATOMS: atom_id res chain seq x y z
N MET A 1 11.09 30.49 6.63
CA MET A 1 11.39 29.61 5.48
C MET A 1 10.36 28.49 5.48
N LEU A 2 9.46 28.44 4.50
CA LEU A 2 8.57 27.30 4.34
C LEU A 2 9.43 26.08 4.01
N LYS A 3 9.46 25.07 4.89
CA LYS A 3 9.95 23.74 4.53
C LYS A 3 9.04 23.27 3.40
N THR A 4 9.57 23.19 2.19
CA THR A 4 8.92 22.47 1.10
C THR A 4 8.70 21.04 1.58
N MET A 5 7.47 20.70 1.91
CA MET A 5 7.09 19.31 2.18
C MET A 5 7.24 18.58 0.86
N THR A 6 8.27 17.75 0.76
CA THR A 6 8.46 16.86 -0.38
C THR A 6 7.31 15.86 -0.35
N ILE A 7 6.39 15.98 -1.30
CA ILE A 7 5.25 15.07 -1.43
C ILE A 7 5.78 13.73 -1.96
N PRO A 8 5.43 12.59 -1.34
CA PRO A 8 5.77 11.27 -1.84
C PRO A 8 5.29 11.08 -3.28
N ALA A 9 6.22 10.80 -4.19
CA ALA A 9 5.89 10.32 -5.52
C ALA A 9 5.63 8.83 -5.41
N LEU A 10 4.36 8.44 -5.20
CA LEU A 10 3.92 7.05 -5.17
C LEU A 10 3.46 6.62 -6.57
N PRO A 11 4.34 6.12 -7.46
CA PRO A 11 3.89 5.63 -8.76
C PRO A 11 2.92 4.46 -8.56
N VAL A 12 1.82 4.48 -9.30
CA VAL A 12 0.89 3.35 -9.28
C VAL A 12 1.50 2.25 -10.12
N GLU A 13 1.85 1.12 -9.50
CA GLU A 13 2.63 0.10 -10.19
C GLU A 13 1.83 -0.57 -11.31
N ASN A 14 0.61 -1.03 -11.04
CA ASN A 14 -0.24 -1.71 -12.03
C ASN A 14 -1.73 -1.69 -11.62
N LEU A 15 -2.64 -1.70 -12.60
CA LEU A 15 -4.07 -1.96 -12.37
C LEU A 15 -4.31 -3.48 -12.32
N ILE A 16 -4.33 -4.05 -11.12
CA ILE A 16 -4.37 -5.51 -10.86
C ILE A 16 -5.68 -5.94 -10.20
N ILE A 17 -5.87 -7.25 -10.04
CA ILE A 17 -6.90 -7.80 -9.14
C ILE A 17 -6.28 -8.18 -7.79
N TRP A 18 -7.07 -8.24 -6.71
CA TRP A 18 -6.54 -8.49 -5.37
C TRP A 18 -5.81 -9.83 -5.26
N ARG A 19 -6.22 -10.84 -6.05
CA ARG A 19 -5.55 -12.15 -6.08
C ARG A 19 -4.12 -12.07 -6.58
N GLN A 20 -3.83 -11.15 -7.52
CA GLN A 20 -2.48 -10.93 -8.01
C GLN A 20 -1.64 -10.20 -6.96
N LEU A 21 -2.22 -9.18 -6.31
CA LEU A 21 -1.58 -8.49 -5.18
C LEU A 21 -1.20 -9.50 -4.10
N PHE A 22 -2.14 -10.34 -3.66
CA PHE A 22 -1.87 -11.37 -2.66
C PHE A 22 -0.68 -12.28 -3.04
N ARG A 23 -0.56 -12.65 -4.32
CA ARG A 23 0.52 -13.51 -4.81
C ARG A 23 1.89 -12.81 -4.85
N GLN A 24 1.95 -11.49 -4.89
CA GLN A 24 3.22 -10.76 -4.80
C GLN A 24 3.82 -10.83 -3.40
N PHE A 25 2.98 -10.92 -2.37
CA PHE A 25 3.40 -10.89 -0.96
C PHE A 25 3.23 -12.24 -0.24
N SER A 26 2.63 -13.25 -0.87
CA SER A 26 2.40 -14.55 -0.25
C SER A 26 2.30 -15.71 -1.24
N ASN A 27 2.91 -16.83 -0.86
CA ASN A 27 2.78 -18.12 -1.54
C ASN A 27 1.69 -19.02 -0.94
N ALA A 28 0.97 -18.56 0.08
CA ALA A 28 -0.07 -19.34 0.75
C ALA A 28 -1.26 -19.66 -0.18
N PRO A 29 -2.14 -20.61 0.18
CA PRO A 29 -3.39 -20.81 -0.53
C PRO A 29 -4.19 -19.51 -0.64
N LEU A 30 -4.77 -19.24 -1.81
CA LEU A 30 -5.56 -18.04 -2.04
C LEU A 30 -6.81 -18.03 -1.14
N PRO A 31 -7.04 -16.94 -0.37
CA PRO A 31 -8.26 -16.79 0.41
C PRO A 31 -9.52 -16.67 -0.45
N ARG A 32 -10.69 -16.66 0.19
CA ARG A 32 -11.98 -16.61 -0.53
C ARG A 32 -12.33 -15.20 -1.02
N ASN A 33 -11.90 -14.17 -0.30
CA ASN A 33 -12.23 -12.77 -0.55
C ASN A 33 -11.04 -11.87 -0.18
N TRP A 34 -11.19 -10.58 -0.48
CA TRP A 34 -10.16 -9.57 -0.20
C TRP A 34 -9.92 -9.40 1.30
N ASP A 35 -10.97 -9.33 2.13
CA ASP A 35 -10.81 -9.10 3.57
C ASP A 35 -9.94 -10.18 4.23
N SER A 36 -10.20 -11.46 3.93
CA SER A 36 -9.38 -12.56 4.43
C SER A 36 -7.96 -12.56 3.86
N ALA A 37 -7.76 -12.01 2.65
CA ALA A 37 -6.44 -11.85 2.06
C ALA A 37 -5.66 -10.73 2.75
N LYS A 38 -6.28 -9.58 2.97
CA LYS A 38 -5.70 -8.47 3.74
C LYS A 38 -5.31 -8.91 5.14
N ASP A 39 -6.20 -9.59 5.85
CA ASP A 39 -5.93 -10.11 7.20
C ASP A 39 -4.74 -11.09 7.19
N TYR A 40 -4.66 -11.97 6.19
CA TYR A 40 -3.52 -12.88 6.05
C TYR A 40 -2.21 -12.11 5.84
N LEU A 41 -2.21 -11.13 4.93
CA LEU A 41 -1.02 -10.36 4.59
C LEU A 41 -0.49 -9.58 5.80
N LEU A 42 -1.37 -8.98 6.60
CA LEU A 42 -1.02 -8.22 7.81
C LEU A 42 -0.50 -9.11 8.95
N ASN A 43 -1.05 -10.31 9.13
CA ASN A 43 -0.75 -11.15 10.29
C ASN A 43 0.32 -12.22 10.04
N GLN A 44 0.48 -12.67 8.80
CA GLN A 44 1.37 -13.79 8.44
C GLN A 44 2.24 -13.52 7.22
N GLY A 45 2.13 -12.35 6.61
CA GLY A 45 2.93 -11.93 5.46
C GLY A 45 4.17 -11.14 5.86
N THR A 46 4.79 -10.53 4.84
CA THR A 46 5.89 -9.56 4.97
C THR A 46 5.40 -8.12 4.94
N VAL A 47 4.10 -7.90 5.10
CA VAL A 47 3.47 -6.59 4.98
C VAL A 47 3.25 -6.02 6.37
N ALA A 48 3.90 -4.89 6.66
CA ALA A 48 3.72 -4.17 7.91
C ALA A 48 2.37 -3.47 7.96
N GLU A 49 1.95 -2.86 6.85
CA GLU A 49 0.71 -2.10 6.79
C GLU A 49 0.03 -2.14 5.42
N ILE A 50 -1.30 -2.10 5.42
CA ILE A 50 -2.14 -1.99 4.22
C ILE A 50 -3.14 -0.87 4.43
N ILE A 51 -3.14 0.11 3.52
CA ILE A 51 -4.08 1.25 3.55
C ILE A 51 -4.90 1.25 2.26
N GLU A 52 -6.23 1.21 2.41
CA GLU A 52 -7.17 1.31 1.29
C GLU A 52 -7.53 2.77 1.06
N CYS A 53 -7.31 3.26 -0.16
CA CYS A 53 -7.49 4.65 -0.56
C CYS A 53 -8.41 4.73 -1.78
N ASP A 54 -9.14 5.83 -1.93
CA ASP A 54 -10.05 6.09 -3.06
C ASP A 54 -9.32 6.69 -4.24
N SER A 55 -8.15 7.27 -3.99
CA SER A 55 -7.30 7.89 -5.00
C SER A 55 -5.82 7.78 -4.65
N GLN A 56 -4.96 8.01 -5.65
CA GLN A 56 -3.53 8.17 -5.44
C GLN A 56 -3.21 9.36 -4.53
N ALA A 57 -3.99 10.44 -4.60
CA ALA A 57 -3.81 11.61 -3.75
C ALA A 57 -4.05 11.28 -2.27
N GLU A 58 -5.08 10.47 -1.97
CA GLU A 58 -5.36 10.01 -0.61
C GLU A 58 -4.24 9.11 -0.07
N ALA A 59 -3.67 8.23 -0.90
CA ALA A 59 -2.50 7.45 -0.49
C ALA A 59 -1.29 8.33 -0.15
N GLN A 60 -1.06 9.41 -0.92
CA GLN A 60 0.00 10.38 -0.60
C GLN A 60 -0.27 11.11 0.71
N VAL A 61 -1.52 11.52 0.94
CA VAL A 61 -1.94 12.15 2.21
C VAL A 61 -1.71 11.20 3.39
N ALA A 62 -2.06 9.92 3.25
CA ALA A 62 -1.86 8.91 4.29
C ALA A 62 -0.39 8.73 4.72
N VAL A 63 0.56 8.98 3.80
CA VAL A 63 2.01 8.97 4.12
C VAL A 63 2.44 10.30 4.75
N VAL A 64 1.94 11.43 4.26
CA VAL A 64 2.35 12.78 4.71
C VAL A 64 1.82 13.12 6.11
N GLU A 65 0.59 12.70 6.42
CA GLU A 65 -0.07 13.02 7.70
C GLU A 65 0.48 12.20 8.88
N ASP A 66 1.18 11.11 8.60
CA ASP A 66 1.77 10.24 9.60
C ASP A 66 3.29 10.45 9.69
N ASN A 67 3.77 10.89 10.85
CA ASN A 67 5.20 11.19 11.05
C ASN A 67 6.11 9.95 10.91
N GLU A 68 5.63 8.77 11.29
CA GLU A 68 6.41 7.53 11.22
C GLU A 68 6.49 7.06 9.77
N ARG A 69 5.37 7.08 9.04
CA ARG A 69 5.37 6.76 7.60
C ARG A 69 6.21 7.75 6.79
N MET A 70 6.14 9.05 7.09
CA MET A 70 6.95 10.04 6.41
C MET A 70 8.44 9.92 6.75
N ALA A 71 8.78 9.48 7.97
CA ALA A 71 10.16 9.17 8.32
C ALA A 71 10.66 7.93 7.56
N LEU A 72 9.84 6.88 7.49
CA LEU A 72 10.15 5.66 6.73
C LEU A 72 10.29 5.97 5.24
N TRP A 73 9.37 6.72 4.63
CA TRP A 73 9.44 7.13 3.23
C TRP A 73 10.73 7.86 2.87
N ARG A 74 11.24 8.71 3.78
CA ARG A 74 12.50 9.42 3.57
C ARG A 74 13.73 8.52 3.61
N GLN A 75 13.64 7.39 4.30
CA GLN A 75 14.75 6.44 4.48
C GLN A 75 14.69 5.34 3.42
N GLU A 76 13.50 4.78 3.21
CA GLU A 76 13.23 3.58 2.40
C GLU A 76 11.95 3.80 1.57
N PRO A 77 12.00 4.66 0.53
CA PRO A 77 10.83 4.92 -0.32
C PRO A 77 10.33 3.67 -1.05
N ASP A 78 11.22 2.71 -1.34
CA ASP A 78 10.89 1.45 -2.01
C ASP A 78 10.04 0.50 -1.14
N ALA A 79 9.94 0.76 0.17
CA ALA A 79 9.06 0.01 1.08
C ALA A 79 7.57 0.32 0.83
N PHE A 80 7.26 1.39 0.09
CA PHE A 80 5.90 1.84 -0.20
C PHE A 80 5.51 1.49 -1.62
N GLN A 81 4.52 0.61 -1.76
CA GLN A 81 4.04 0.15 -3.06
C GLN A 81 2.54 0.45 -3.19
N LEU A 82 2.17 1.20 -4.23
CA LEU A 82 0.78 1.60 -4.48
C LEU A 82 0.19 0.85 -5.68
N PHE A 83 -0.87 0.09 -5.43
CA PHE A 83 -1.55 -0.71 -6.45
C PHE A 83 -2.96 -0.19 -6.72
N GLY A 84 -3.35 -0.09 -7.98
CA GLY A 84 -4.76 0.08 -8.33
C GLY A 84 -5.44 -1.29 -8.37
N VAL A 85 -6.38 -1.57 -7.46
CA VAL A 85 -7.02 -2.89 -7.37
C VAL A 85 -8.44 -2.82 -7.92
N LYS A 86 -8.62 -3.36 -9.14
CA LYS A 86 -9.82 -3.17 -9.96
C LYS A 86 -11.09 -3.77 -9.35
N ASP A 87 -10.99 -4.99 -8.82
CA ASP A 87 -12.14 -5.73 -8.29
C ASP A 87 -12.53 -5.30 -6.86
N VAL A 88 -11.62 -4.63 -6.15
CA VAL A 88 -11.90 -3.95 -4.88
C VAL A 88 -12.33 -2.48 -5.10
N ARG A 89 -12.05 -1.92 -6.28
CA ARG A 89 -12.31 -0.51 -6.67
C ARG A 89 -11.61 0.51 -5.76
N ARG A 90 -10.41 0.18 -5.29
CA ARG A 90 -9.58 1.01 -4.41
C ARG A 90 -8.14 1.02 -4.88
N TYR A 91 -7.39 2.02 -4.43
CA TYR A 91 -5.95 2.01 -4.40
C TYR A 91 -5.49 1.36 -3.10
N ILE A 92 -4.57 0.42 -3.17
CA ILE A 92 -4.05 -0.29 -2.01
C ILE A 92 -2.60 0.10 -1.85
N LEU A 93 -2.30 0.86 -0.81
CA LEU A 93 -0.94 1.17 -0.38
C LEU A 93 -0.47 0.03 0.52
N VAL A 94 0.63 -0.61 0.14
CA VAL A 94 1.31 -1.66 0.90
C VAL A 94 2.63 -1.09 1.41
N ILE A 95 2.88 -1.26 2.71
CA ILE A 95 4.12 -0.82 3.37
C ILE A 95 4.80 -2.06 3.96
N GLN A 96 6.09 -2.25 3.64
CA GLN A 96 6.92 -3.38 4.08
C GLN A 96 7.79 -3.04 5.28
#